data_AF-A0A523A740-F1
#
_entry.id   AF-A0A523A740-F1
#
_cell.length_a   1.000
_cell.length_b   1.000
_cell.length_c   1.000
_cell.angle_alpha   90.00
_cell.angle_beta   90.00
_cell.angle_gamma   90.00
#
_symmetry.space_group_name_H-M   'P 1'
#
loop_
_entity.id
_entity.type
_entity.pdbx_description
1 polymer ?
#
loop_
_entity_poly.entity_id
_entity_poly.type
_entity_poly.pdbx_seq_one_letter_code
_entity_poly.pdbx_strand_id
1 'polypeptide(L)'
;MVRPGIHAGAQINIALVHYPVHNRRGEIIGSAVTNLDIHDIARISRTYGINRFYLVTPYQDQQRLVAELLAHWLSGRGGELNPTRKAALELVKVAPDLATLYAELGALQEQSHQISQRPQGPRNPLILATSAMVQSRTMAYDQARQRLAAGDQILILFGTASGLAPAAMAEVDAFLPPIDGVDAYNYLPVRAAVAIILDRLLRSW
;
A
#
# COMPACT_ATOMS: atom_id res chain seq x y z
N MET A 1 22.58 -9.26 -12.68
CA MET A 1 22.09 -10.61 -12.35
C MET A 1 20.86 -10.48 -11.46
N VAL A 2 19.66 -10.63 -12.02
CA VAL A 2 18.40 -10.54 -11.25
C VAL A 2 18.25 -11.84 -10.48
N ARG A 3 18.38 -11.81 -9.15
CA ARG A 3 18.06 -12.97 -8.31
C ARG A 3 16.59 -13.35 -8.57
N PRO A 4 16.25 -14.64 -8.74
CA PRO A 4 14.86 -15.05 -8.86
C PRO A 4 14.10 -14.47 -7.67
N GLY A 5 13.07 -13.67 -7.92
CA GLY A 5 12.25 -13.11 -6.85
C GLY A 5 11.63 -14.25 -6.06
N ILE A 6 11.81 -14.25 -4.74
CA ILE A 6 11.35 -15.27 -3.77
C ILE A 6 9.79 -15.39 -3.77
N HIS A 7 9.09 -14.63 -4.60
CA HIS A 7 7.65 -14.35 -4.46
C HIS A 7 6.88 -14.42 -5.79
N ALA A 8 7.28 -15.28 -6.73
CA ALA A 8 6.54 -15.47 -7.98
C ALA A 8 5.10 -16.01 -7.71
N GLY A 9 4.15 -15.08 -7.54
CA GLY A 9 2.75 -15.36 -7.19
C GLY A 9 2.23 -14.69 -5.92
N ALA A 10 3.08 -13.97 -5.15
CA ALA A 10 2.61 -13.24 -3.98
C ALA A 10 1.70 -12.06 -4.39
N GLN A 11 0.56 -11.92 -3.73
CA GLN A 11 -0.39 -10.85 -4.00
C GLN A 11 -0.26 -9.77 -2.92
N ILE A 12 0.50 -8.72 -3.20
CA ILE A 12 0.71 -7.60 -2.28
C ILE A 12 0.13 -6.35 -2.90
N ASN A 13 -0.79 -5.74 -2.17
CA ASN A 13 -1.34 -4.44 -2.47
C ASN A 13 -0.93 -3.47 -1.36
N ILE A 14 -0.82 -2.19 -1.68
CA ILE A 14 -0.59 -1.16 -0.67
C ILE A 14 -1.63 -0.05 -0.80
N ALA A 15 -1.93 0.62 0.30
CA ALA A 15 -2.82 1.77 0.31
C ALA A 15 -2.20 2.95 1.06
N LEU A 16 -2.22 4.12 0.44
CA LEU A 16 -1.98 5.39 1.11
C LEU A 16 -3.32 5.99 1.51
N VAL A 17 -3.55 6.05 2.81
CA VAL A 17 -4.83 6.45 3.40
C VAL A 17 -4.81 7.93 3.69
N HIS A 18 -5.68 8.67 3.01
CA HIS A 18 -5.91 10.11 3.26
C HIS A 18 -7.07 10.34 4.20
N TYR A 19 -7.98 9.38 4.37
CA TYR A 19 -9.04 9.41 5.38
C TYR A 19 -9.49 7.98 5.74
N PRO A 20 -9.81 7.70 7.03
CA PRO A 20 -9.66 8.59 8.18
C PRO A 20 -8.23 8.56 8.75
N VAL A 21 -7.65 9.74 8.98
CA VAL A 21 -6.31 9.90 9.57
C VAL A 21 -6.32 10.93 10.69
N HIS A 22 -5.29 10.94 11.53
CA HIS A 22 -5.13 11.94 12.58
C HIS A 22 -4.31 13.14 12.11
N ASN A 23 -4.65 14.32 12.64
CA ASN A 23 -3.73 15.45 12.66
C ASN A 23 -2.88 15.45 13.95
N ARG A 24 -2.02 16.47 14.10
CA ARG A 24 -1.13 16.61 15.28
C ARG A 24 -1.87 16.80 16.61
N ARG A 25 -3.16 17.16 16.57
CA ARG A 25 -4.04 17.31 17.74
C ARG A 25 -4.82 16.03 18.06
N GLY A 26 -4.64 14.96 17.28
CA GLY A 26 -5.38 13.71 17.43
C GLY A 26 -6.81 13.75 16.88
N GLU A 27 -7.18 14.82 16.16
CA GLU A 27 -8.50 14.92 15.54
C GLU A 27 -8.55 14.06 14.27
N ILE A 28 -9.67 13.39 14.04
CA ILE A 28 -9.92 12.66 12.79
C ILE A 28 -10.17 13.68 11.67
N ILE A 29 -9.30 13.66 10.67
CA ILE A 29 -9.37 14.52 9.49
C ILE A 29 -9.18 13.69 8.23
N GLY A 30 -9.39 14.32 7.08
CA GLY A 30 -8.80 13.85 5.84
C GLY A 30 -7.66 14.77 5.38
N SER A 31 -6.61 14.16 4.84
CA SER A 31 -5.42 14.88 4.35
C SER A 31 -5.51 15.13 2.84
N ALA A 32 -4.66 16.03 2.35
CA ALA A 32 -4.52 16.26 0.91
C ALA A 32 -3.67 15.17 0.26
N VAL A 33 -4.11 14.66 -0.89
CA VAL A 33 -3.26 13.88 -1.79
C VAL A 33 -2.15 14.76 -2.34
N THR A 34 -0.90 14.34 -2.21
CA THR A 34 0.25 15.03 -2.80
C THR A 34 0.67 14.34 -4.09
N ASN A 35 0.88 15.14 -5.14
CA ASN A 35 1.33 14.63 -6.45
C ASN A 35 2.63 13.81 -6.34
N LEU A 36 3.56 14.25 -5.50
CA LEU A 36 4.85 13.59 -5.31
C LEU A 36 4.69 12.18 -4.70
N ASP A 37 3.78 12.00 -3.74
CA ASP A 37 3.51 10.68 -3.16
C ASP A 37 3.01 9.70 -4.21
N ILE A 38 2.15 10.14 -5.13
CA ILE A 38 1.63 9.28 -6.22
C ILE A 38 2.79 8.75 -7.05
N HIS A 39 3.65 9.64 -7.55
CA HIS A 39 4.75 9.26 -8.43
C HIS A 39 5.80 8.39 -7.74
N ASP A 40 6.23 8.77 -6.54
CA ASP A 40 7.31 8.06 -5.86
C ASP A 40 6.86 6.71 -5.35
N ILE A 41 5.68 6.63 -4.72
CA ILE A 41 5.16 5.36 -4.21
C ILE A 41 4.80 4.43 -5.37
N ALA A 42 4.27 4.93 -6.49
CA ALA A 42 4.06 4.10 -7.69
C ALA A 42 5.37 3.49 -8.21
N ARG A 43 6.47 4.26 -8.24
CA ARG A 43 7.79 3.77 -8.67
C ARG A 43 8.36 2.75 -7.70
N ILE A 44 8.25 3.00 -6.40
CA ILE A 44 8.65 2.06 -5.35
C ILE A 44 7.84 0.76 -5.50
N SER A 45 6.52 0.87 -5.65
CA SER A 45 5.59 -0.24 -5.84
C SER A 45 5.98 -1.10 -7.04
N ARG A 46 6.26 -0.45 -8.18
CA ARG A 46 6.73 -1.13 -9.39
C ARG A 46 8.06 -1.84 -9.21
N THR A 47 8.96 -1.24 -8.42
CA THR A 47 10.30 -1.79 -8.13
C THR A 47 10.22 -3.05 -7.27
N TYR A 48 9.30 -3.09 -6.31
CA TYR A 48 9.12 -4.23 -5.40
C TYR A 48 8.08 -5.26 -5.88
N GLY A 49 7.47 -5.04 -7.05
CA GLY A 49 6.51 -5.98 -7.64
C GLY A 49 5.14 -5.99 -6.97
N ILE A 50 4.72 -4.85 -6.41
CA ILE A 50 3.38 -4.65 -5.83
C ILE A 50 2.32 -4.70 -6.93
N ASN A 51 1.19 -5.36 -6.65
CA ASN A 51 0.08 -5.56 -7.60
C ASN A 51 -0.72 -4.28 -7.84
N ARG A 52 -1.10 -3.59 -6.76
CA ARG A 52 -1.82 -2.31 -6.81
C ARG A 52 -1.36 -1.36 -5.72
N PHE A 53 -1.37 -0.08 -6.06
CA PHE A 53 -1.18 1.03 -5.14
C PHE A 53 -2.47 1.85 -5.08
N TYR A 54 -3.17 1.77 -3.95
CA TYR A 54 -4.41 2.48 -3.72
C TYR A 54 -4.18 3.85 -3.07
N LEU A 55 -4.88 4.87 -3.55
CA LEU A 55 -5.08 6.15 -2.88
C LEU A 55 -6.49 6.15 -2.30
N VAL A 56 -6.61 6.22 -0.98
CA VAL A 56 -7.92 6.17 -0.29
C VAL A 56 -8.30 7.56 0.15
N THR A 57 -9.27 8.18 -0.53
CA THR A 57 -9.73 9.54 -0.24
C THR A 57 -11.21 9.72 -0.59
N PRO A 58 -12.05 10.24 0.32
CA PRO A 58 -13.47 10.49 0.04
C PRO A 58 -13.69 11.79 -0.74
N TYR A 59 -12.65 12.63 -0.89
CA TYR A 59 -12.77 13.97 -1.46
C TYR A 59 -12.77 13.93 -2.99
N GLN A 60 -13.93 14.19 -3.58
CA GLN A 60 -14.14 14.12 -5.03
C GLN A 60 -13.17 14.99 -5.84
N ASP A 61 -12.83 16.19 -5.34
CA ASP A 61 -11.87 17.06 -6.02
C ASP A 61 -10.46 16.46 -6.07
N GLN A 62 -10.05 15.77 -5.00
CA GLN A 62 -8.77 15.05 -4.98
C GLN A 62 -8.83 13.83 -5.90
N GLN A 63 -9.94 13.09 -5.92
CA GLN A 63 -10.12 11.97 -6.85
C GLN A 63 -10.02 12.44 -8.31
N ARG A 64 -10.63 13.58 -8.65
CA ARG A 64 -10.57 14.18 -9.99
C ARG A 64 -9.15 14.61 -10.36
N LEU A 65 -8.45 15.28 -9.44
CA LEU A 65 -7.05 15.68 -9.64
C LEU A 65 -6.16 14.46 -9.94
N VAL A 66 -6.34 13.37 -9.20
CA VAL A 66 -5.60 12.12 -9.44
C VAL A 66 -5.97 11.53 -10.80
N ALA A 67 -7.25 11.51 -11.17
CA ALA A 67 -7.70 10.98 -12.46
C ALA A 67 -7.11 11.77 -13.65
N GLU A 68 -7.09 13.11 -13.58
CA GLU A 68 -6.48 13.96 -14.60
C GLU A 68 -4.97 13.71 -14.74
N LEU A 69 -4.27 13.59 -13.61
CA LEU A 69 -2.86 13.22 -13.57
C LEU A 69 -2.63 11.87 -14.25
N LEU A 70 -3.39 10.85 -13.88
CA LEU A 70 -3.25 9.51 -14.46
C LEU A 70 -3.55 9.52 -15.95
N ALA A 71 -4.59 10.24 -16.41
CA ALA A 71 -4.90 10.38 -17.82
C ALA A 71 -3.73 10.96 -18.62
N HIS A 72 -3.05 12.00 -18.09
CA HIS A 72 -1.88 12.60 -18.73
C HIS A 72 -0.72 11.61 -18.93
N TRP A 73 -0.48 10.72 -17.96
CA TRP A 73 0.65 9.78 -18.00
C TRP A 73 0.33 8.44 -18.66
N LEU A 74 -0.92 7.96 -18.57
CA LEU A 74 -1.30 6.65 -19.10
C LEU A 74 -1.70 6.74 -20.57
N SER A 75 -2.42 7.80 -20.95
CA SER A 75 -3.01 7.98 -22.28
C SER A 75 -2.54 9.24 -22.99
N GLY A 76 -1.93 10.18 -22.28
CA GLY A 76 -1.43 11.45 -22.82
C GLY A 76 0.06 11.44 -23.16
N ARG A 77 0.53 12.62 -23.59
CA ARG A 77 1.90 12.87 -24.05
C ARG A 77 2.97 12.51 -23.02
N GLY A 78 2.67 12.60 -21.73
CA GLY A 78 3.61 12.26 -20.66
C GLY A 78 4.05 10.79 -20.71
N GLY A 79 3.13 9.88 -21.04
CA GLY A 79 3.41 8.45 -21.18
C GLY A 79 4.21 8.08 -22.42
N GLU A 80 3.96 8.77 -23.53
CA GLU A 80 4.70 8.58 -24.79
C GLU A 80 6.18 8.91 -24.64
N LEU A 81 6.48 9.97 -23.87
CA LEU A 81 7.86 10.41 -23.64
C LEU A 81 8.56 9.66 -22.51
N ASN A 82 7.81 9.03 -21.59
CA ASN A 82 8.38 8.32 -20.44
C ASN A 82 7.65 6.98 -20.14
N PRO A 83 7.92 5.93 -20.92
CA PRO A 83 7.27 4.63 -20.77
C PRO A 83 7.51 3.97 -19.41
N THR A 84 8.67 4.20 -18.78
CA THR A 84 9.00 3.61 -17.47
C THR A 84 8.17 4.24 -16.35
N ARG A 85 7.92 5.57 -16.41
CA ARG A 85 7.03 6.25 -15.48
C ARG A 85 5.57 5.84 -15.69
N LYS A 86 5.13 5.68 -16.95
CA LYS A 86 3.81 5.14 -17.27
C LYS A 86 3.58 3.77 -16.61
N ALA A 87 4.52 2.84 -16.79
CA ALA A 87 4.42 1.49 -16.23
C ALA A 87 4.33 1.46 -14.69
N ALA A 88 4.87 2.46 -14.00
CA ALA A 88 4.69 2.58 -12.56
C ALA A 88 3.28 3.07 -12.20
N LEU A 89 2.75 4.05 -12.93
CA LEU A 89 1.44 4.65 -12.67
C LEU A 89 0.27 3.74 -13.03
N GLU A 90 0.47 2.72 -13.86
CA GLU A 90 -0.53 1.66 -14.15
C GLU A 90 -0.99 0.90 -12.89
N LEU A 91 -0.17 0.92 -11.83
CA LEU A 91 -0.49 0.30 -10.54
C LEU A 91 -1.46 1.14 -9.70
N VAL A 92 -1.56 2.45 -9.98
CA VAL A 92 -2.30 3.40 -9.15
C VAL A 92 -3.80 3.22 -9.35
N LYS A 93 -4.54 3.15 -8.24
CA LYS A 93 -6.00 3.15 -8.23
C LYS A 93 -6.52 4.04 -7.12
N VAL A 94 -7.65 4.71 -7.36
CA VAL A 94 -8.32 5.52 -6.33
C VAL A 94 -9.49 4.74 -5.76
N ALA A 95 -9.62 4.74 -4.44
CA ALA A 95 -10.77 4.21 -3.72
C ALA A 95 -11.39 5.33 -2.87
N PRO A 96 -12.74 5.45 -2.82
CA PRO A 96 -13.40 6.49 -2.03
C PRO A 96 -13.25 6.26 -0.52
N ASP A 97 -13.14 5.01 -0.08
CA ASP A 97 -12.99 4.60 1.31
C ASP A 97 -12.36 3.19 1.41
N LEU A 98 -12.00 2.80 2.64
CA LEU A 98 -11.41 1.50 2.94
C LEU A 98 -12.39 0.34 2.69
N ALA A 99 -13.69 0.53 2.93
CA ALA A 99 -14.69 -0.51 2.73
C ALA A 99 -14.78 -0.93 1.25
N THR A 100 -14.80 0.05 0.35
CA THR A 100 -14.77 -0.14 -1.10
C THR A 100 -13.49 -0.84 -1.53
N LEU A 101 -12.33 -0.45 -0.96
CA LEU A 101 -11.06 -1.11 -1.21
C LEU A 101 -11.11 -2.59 -0.79
N TYR A 102 -11.56 -2.88 0.43
CA TYR A 102 -11.62 -4.25 0.95
C TYR A 102 -12.58 -5.12 0.13
N ALA A 103 -13.74 -4.59 -0.25
CA ALA A 103 -14.70 -5.29 -1.11
C ALA A 103 -14.09 -5.63 -2.48
N GLU A 104 -13.35 -4.70 -3.08
CA GLU A 104 -12.65 -4.94 -4.35
C GLU A 104 -11.59 -6.03 -4.22
N LEU A 105 -10.77 -6.00 -3.17
CA LEU A 105 -9.75 -7.04 -2.96
C LEU A 105 -10.39 -8.42 -2.78
N GLY A 106 -11.49 -8.51 -2.01
CA GLY A 106 -12.25 -9.74 -1.85
C GLY A 106 -12.79 -10.29 -3.19
N ALA A 107 -13.32 -9.40 -4.04
CA ALA A 107 -13.79 -9.79 -5.37
C ALA A 107 -12.66 -10.28 -6.29
N LEU A 108 -11.49 -9.61 -6.27
CA LEU A 108 -10.31 -10.03 -7.03
C LEU A 108 -9.77 -11.39 -6.54
N GLN A 109 -9.82 -11.64 -5.24
CA GLN A 109 -9.41 -12.90 -4.66
C GLN A 109 -10.35 -14.04 -5.09
N GLU A 110 -11.66 -13.82 -5.04
CA GLU A 110 -12.65 -14.80 -5.47
C GLU A 110 -12.49 -15.16 -6.96
N GLN A 111 -12.24 -14.18 -7.83
CA GLN A 111 -11.95 -14.44 -9.24
C GLN A 111 -10.65 -15.24 -9.42
N SER A 112 -9.59 -14.89 -8.68
CA SER A 112 -8.32 -15.61 -8.71
C SER A 112 -8.46 -17.06 -8.25
N HIS A 113 -9.32 -17.29 -7.26
CA HIS A 113 -9.64 -18.60 -6.71
C HIS A 113 -10.36 -19.50 -7.72
N GLN A 114 -11.24 -18.94 -8.55
CA GLN A 114 -11.99 -19.69 -9.57
C GLN A 114 -11.09 -20.15 -10.74
N ILE A 115 -9.99 -19.43 -11.01
CA ILE A 115 -9.14 -19.65 -12.19
C ILE A 115 -7.88 -20.46 -11.84
N SER A 116 -7.42 -20.44 -10.59
CA SER A 116 -6.11 -21.01 -10.21
C SER A 116 -6.18 -22.47 -9.75
N GLN A 117 -5.31 -23.32 -10.32
CA GLN A 117 -5.07 -24.71 -9.86
C GLN A 117 -4.02 -24.82 -8.72
N ARG A 118 -3.54 -23.68 -8.19
CA ARG A 118 -2.50 -23.63 -7.13
C ARG A 118 -3.12 -23.66 -5.73
N PRO A 119 -2.34 -24.00 -4.68
CA PRO A 119 -2.76 -23.78 -3.28
C PRO A 119 -3.15 -22.32 -3.09
N GLN A 120 -4.33 -22.09 -2.52
CA GLN A 120 -4.89 -20.75 -2.33
C GLN A 120 -4.83 -20.40 -0.85
N GLY A 121 -4.40 -19.17 -0.55
CA GLY A 121 -4.51 -18.61 0.79
C GLY A 121 -5.97 -18.36 1.19
N PRO A 122 -6.19 -17.77 2.38
CA PRO A 122 -7.50 -17.34 2.83
C PRO A 122 -8.21 -16.44 1.80
N ARG A 123 -9.54 -16.48 1.78
CA ARG A 123 -10.36 -15.64 0.88
C ARG A 123 -10.27 -14.15 1.21
N ASN A 124 -10.02 -13.81 2.46
CA ASN A 124 -9.87 -12.42 2.88
C ASN A 124 -8.38 -12.04 2.88
N PRO A 125 -8.02 -10.86 2.36
CA PRO A 125 -6.65 -10.38 2.45
C PRO A 125 -6.27 -10.16 3.91
N LEU A 126 -5.03 -10.48 4.26
CA LEU A 126 -4.39 -10.10 5.51
C LEU A 126 -4.11 -8.60 5.48
N ILE A 127 -4.75 -7.84 6.37
CA ILE A 127 -4.63 -6.38 6.45
C ILE A 127 -3.55 -6.02 7.46
N LEU A 128 -2.43 -5.54 6.94
CA LEU A 128 -1.32 -5.05 7.74
C LEU A 128 -1.33 -3.52 7.76
N ALA A 129 -1.01 -2.91 8.90
CA ALA A 129 -0.83 -1.46 9.01
C ALA A 129 0.60 -1.09 9.41
N THR A 130 0.93 0.18 9.25
CA THR A 130 2.23 0.74 9.64
C THR A 130 2.06 1.88 10.63
N SER A 131 3.02 2.02 11.53
CA SER A 131 3.06 3.11 12.51
C SER A 131 4.52 3.41 12.86
N ALA A 132 4.81 4.66 13.20
CA ALA A 132 6.09 5.05 13.78
C ALA A 132 6.21 4.59 15.25
N MET A 133 5.09 4.28 15.90
CA MET A 133 5.06 3.80 17.29
C MET A 133 4.72 2.31 17.32
N VAL A 134 5.37 1.58 18.23
CA VAL A 134 5.03 0.17 18.51
C VAL A 134 3.54 0.05 18.84
N GLN A 135 2.89 -0.96 18.26
CA GLN A 135 1.48 -1.27 18.51
C GLN A 135 1.34 -2.62 19.20
N SER A 136 0.25 -2.83 19.93
CA SER A 136 0.00 -4.05 20.71
C SER A 136 -0.07 -5.34 19.88
N ARG A 137 -0.42 -5.24 18.59
CA ARG A 137 -0.49 -6.37 17.64
C ARG A 137 0.58 -6.24 16.55
N THR A 138 1.85 -6.30 16.91
CA THR A 138 2.94 -6.21 15.93
C THR A 138 3.30 -7.61 15.40
N MET A 139 3.21 -7.82 14.09
CA MET A 139 3.65 -9.02 13.38
C MET A 139 5.06 -8.81 12.85
N ALA A 140 5.97 -9.74 13.13
CA ALA A 140 7.35 -9.64 12.65
C ALA A 140 7.43 -9.86 11.11
N TYR A 141 8.45 -9.28 10.47
CA TYR A 141 8.59 -9.37 9.00
C TYR A 141 8.75 -10.80 8.49
N ASP A 142 9.38 -11.68 9.27
CA ASP A 142 9.52 -13.10 8.95
C ASP A 142 8.17 -13.82 8.96
N GLN A 143 7.31 -13.53 9.93
CA GLN A 143 5.94 -14.03 9.98
C GLN A 143 5.13 -13.53 8.76
N ALA A 144 5.21 -12.24 8.44
CA ALA A 144 4.55 -11.68 7.26
C ALA A 144 5.05 -12.35 5.96
N ARG A 145 6.36 -12.63 5.84
CA ARG A 145 6.93 -13.39 4.72
C ARG A 145 6.40 -14.83 4.66
N GLN A 146 6.22 -15.48 5.81
CA GLN A 146 5.64 -16.83 5.85
C GLN A 146 4.19 -16.82 5.36
N ARG A 147 3.39 -15.81 5.73
CA ARG A 147 2.01 -15.63 5.20
C ARG A 147 2.02 -15.46 3.69
N LEU A 148 2.90 -14.62 3.15
CA LEU A 148 3.07 -14.46 1.69
C LEU A 148 3.45 -15.79 1.01
N ALA A 149 4.39 -16.54 1.60
CA ALA A 149 4.80 -17.84 1.07
C ALA A 149 3.69 -18.90 1.14
N ALA A 150 2.77 -18.78 2.10
CA ALA A 150 1.59 -19.62 2.23
C ALA A 150 0.47 -19.28 1.21
N GLY A 151 0.64 -18.20 0.44
CA GLY A 151 -0.31 -17.78 -0.60
C GLY A 151 -1.33 -16.76 -0.13
N ASP A 152 -1.16 -16.16 1.04
CA ASP A 152 -2.02 -15.06 1.50
C ASP A 152 -1.87 -13.84 0.60
N GLN A 153 -3.02 -13.23 0.26
CA GLN A 153 -3.05 -11.87 -0.23
C GLN A 153 -2.82 -10.92 0.94
N ILE A 154 -1.93 -9.94 0.77
CA ILE A 154 -1.64 -8.92 1.79
C ILE A 154 -2.03 -7.54 1.26
N LEU A 155 -2.69 -6.75 2.12
CA LEU A 155 -2.81 -5.31 1.96
C LEU A 155 -1.99 -4.61 3.05
N ILE A 156 -1.15 -3.64 2.68
CA ILE A 156 -0.41 -2.82 3.64
C ILE A 156 -0.93 -1.38 3.63
N LEU A 157 -1.42 -0.92 4.79
CA LEU A 157 -1.92 0.43 5.00
C LEU A 157 -0.80 1.36 5.48
N PHE A 158 -0.68 2.48 4.79
CA PHE A 158 0.19 3.60 5.15
C PHE A 158 -0.68 4.83 5.45
N GLY A 159 -0.55 5.38 6.65
CA GLY A 159 -1.24 6.60 7.05
C GLY A 159 -0.55 7.85 6.51
N THR A 160 -1.34 8.90 6.33
CA THR A 160 -0.87 10.26 6.03
C THR A 160 -1.02 11.17 7.26
N ALA A 161 -0.65 12.45 7.15
CA ALA A 161 -0.70 13.42 8.25
C ALA A 161 0.04 12.93 9.51
N SER A 162 -0.67 12.61 10.60
CA SER A 162 -0.10 12.09 11.85
C SER A 162 -0.44 10.61 12.10
N GLY A 163 -0.81 9.88 11.05
CA GLY A 163 -1.06 8.44 11.09
C GLY A 163 -2.53 8.07 10.91
N LEU A 164 -2.80 6.76 10.83
CA LEU A 164 -4.16 6.23 10.69
C LEU A 164 -5.00 6.56 11.94
N ALA A 165 -6.30 6.83 11.75
CA ALA A 165 -7.24 6.96 12.86
C ALA A 165 -7.71 5.58 13.34
N PRO A 166 -8.21 5.43 14.58
CA PRO A 166 -8.76 4.18 15.11
C PRO A 166 -9.81 3.53 14.19
N ALA A 167 -10.64 4.33 13.52
CA ALA A 167 -11.63 3.83 12.56
C ALA A 167 -10.99 3.11 11.35
N ALA A 168 -9.82 3.56 10.89
CA ALA A 168 -9.07 2.86 9.83
C ALA A 168 -8.39 1.58 10.35
N MET A 169 -8.17 1.48 11.67
CA MET A 169 -7.50 0.34 12.30
C MET A 169 -8.45 -0.80 12.69
N ALA A 170 -9.77 -0.61 12.54
CA ALA A 170 -10.77 -1.58 12.99
C ALA A 170 -10.60 -2.96 12.33
N GLU A 171 -10.30 -2.98 11.03
CA GLU A 171 -10.10 -4.18 10.21
C GLU A 171 -8.62 -4.56 10.07
N VAL A 172 -7.72 -3.95 10.84
CA VAL A 172 -6.28 -4.27 10.80
C VAL A 172 -6.01 -5.52 11.63
N ASP A 173 -5.48 -6.55 10.98
CA ASP A 173 -5.08 -7.80 11.63
C ASP A 173 -3.85 -7.61 12.50
N ALA A 174 -2.83 -6.92 11.96
CA ALA A 174 -1.58 -6.64 12.65
C ALA A 174 -0.86 -5.40 12.10
N PHE A 175 0.09 -4.88 12.88
CA PHE A 175 1.02 -3.86 12.46
C PHE A 175 2.35 -4.49 12.07
N LEU A 176 3.01 -3.96 11.03
CA LEU A 176 4.41 -4.25 10.79
C LEU A 176 5.28 -3.51 11.82
N PRO A 177 6.48 -4.04 12.15
CA PRO A 177 7.36 -3.41 13.13
C PRO A 177 7.77 -2.02 12.64
N PRO A 178 7.82 -1.02 13.54
CA PRO A 178 8.20 0.35 13.18
C PRO A 178 9.59 0.39 12.55
N ILE A 179 9.85 1.47 11.81
CA ILE A 179 11.20 1.75 11.33
C ILE A 179 11.90 2.55 12.42
N ASP A 180 12.83 1.91 13.12
CA ASP A 180 13.62 2.60 14.14
C ASP A 180 14.74 3.43 13.50
N GLY A 181 14.96 4.62 14.09
CA GLY A 181 16.12 5.46 13.82
C GLY A 181 17.29 5.12 14.73
N VAL A 182 18.31 5.97 14.75
CA VAL A 182 19.43 5.86 15.72
C VAL A 182 18.98 6.27 17.12
N ASP A 183 18.03 7.18 17.22
CA ASP A 183 17.47 7.72 18.45
C ASP A 183 15.92 7.66 18.42
N ALA A 184 15.26 8.49 19.23
CA ALA A 184 13.81 8.55 19.30
C ALA A 184 13.14 9.16 18.05
N TYR A 185 13.89 9.70 17.08
CA TYR A 185 13.32 10.30 15.88
C TYR A 185 13.14 9.28 14.76
N ASN A 186 11.88 8.94 14.45
CA ASN A 186 11.54 8.04 13.35
C ASN A 186 10.34 8.49 12.50
N TYR A 187 10.06 9.79 12.49
CA TYR A 187 8.99 10.39 11.69
C TYR A 187 9.40 10.55 10.22
N LEU A 188 9.47 9.42 9.52
CA LEU A 188 9.83 9.38 8.10
C LEU A 188 8.70 9.96 7.22
N PRO A 189 9.03 10.60 6.09
CA PRO A 189 8.04 10.85 5.05
C PRO A 189 7.50 9.51 4.56
N VAL A 190 6.20 9.44 4.29
CA VAL A 190 5.52 8.17 3.96
C VAL A 190 6.16 7.44 2.78
N ARG A 191 6.68 8.17 1.78
CA ARG A 191 7.42 7.62 0.63
C ARG A 191 8.65 6.81 1.07
N ALA A 192 9.41 7.32 2.05
CA ALA A 192 10.58 6.62 2.59
C ALA A 192 10.16 5.43 3.45
N ALA A 193 9.11 5.59 4.26
CA ALA A 193 8.56 4.48 5.04
C ALA A 193 8.12 3.33 4.13
N VAL A 194 7.38 3.60 3.05
CA VAL A 194 6.98 2.58 2.06
C VAL A 194 8.19 1.85 1.49
N ALA A 195 9.22 2.57 1.04
CA ALA A 195 10.41 1.96 0.49
C ALA A 195 11.11 1.01 1.48
N ILE A 196 11.31 1.45 2.72
CA ILE A 196 12.00 0.65 3.75
C ILE A 196 11.15 -0.54 4.19
N ILE A 197 9.84 -0.35 4.42
CA ILE A 197 8.93 -1.43 4.79
C ILE A 197 8.92 -2.53 3.71
N LEU A 198 8.79 -2.14 2.44
CA LEU A 198 8.77 -3.10 1.34
C LEU A 198 10.12 -3.81 1.16
N ASP A 199 11.23 -3.10 1.37
CA ASP A 199 12.56 -3.72 1.36
C ASP A 199 12.70 -4.77 2.46
N ARG A 200 12.37 -4.40 3.71
CA ARG A 200 12.43 -5.30 4.87
C ARG A 200 11.49 -6.51 4.73
N LEU A 201 10.34 -6.33 4.09
CA LEU A 201 9.38 -7.41 3.88
C LEU A 201 9.83 -8.36 2.77
N LEU A 202 10.31 -7.85 1.64
CA LEU A 202 10.47 -8.63 0.40
C LEU A 202 11.90 -9.02 0.07
N ARG A 203 12.89 -8.48 0.81
CA ARG A 203 14.29 -8.87 0.68
C ARG A 203 14.74 -9.60 1.94
N SER A 204 15.46 -10.70 1.74
CA SER A 204 16.27 -11.31 2.79
C SER A 204 17.63 -10.62 2.81
N TRP A 205 18.03 -10.18 4.00
CA TRP A 205 19.39 -9.77 4.31
C TRP A 205 20.08 -10.93 5.03
#